data_AF-A0A1W5D4N9-F1
#
_entry.id   AF-A0A1W5D4N9-F1
#
_cell.length_a   1.000
_cell.length_b   1.000
_cell.length_c   1.000
_cell.angle_alpha   90.00
_cell.angle_beta   90.00
_cell.angle_gamma   90.00
#
_symmetry.space_group_name_H-M   'P 1'
#
loop_
_entity.id
_entity.type
_entity.pdbx_description
1 polymer ?
#
loop_
_entity_poly.entity_id
_entity_poly.type
_entity_poly.pdbx_seq_one_letter_code
_entity_poly.pdbx_strand_id
1 'polypeptide(L)'
;MPSSRWLNAFRPKYKEATSLPIKVVFSESTYEPLPYGLIVLAEGLDPALDIVAVHGLNGHFEKTWTTNNVNWLCDLLPSDIPNARILSWGYDANTHSTSQISGQYLYNHATTLVSDLCLKRKLTKTRTRPIIFVAHSLGGIVVKSALIHSKAARRGALEEHRSIKLSTYGILFMGTPHQGGSGVHLGELMLKVASIFVTADDKILKHLERDSEWLQQQLGQYAPISNDFVTKFAYEMFPTRIALGKEIMVVPQASAIVPGATNAEPVAIPADHLNMVKFASRQNGGYEKVSGHLQLLAEEAPEAIGARWEEHDRIRMAQANVKEDFTVPFSLSGIPETENFIGRKEELGKIKDALQGDGSQRAVVLLHGLGGIGKTQLAVTFVKEHRDTYSAIFWLNGKNEDTLKQSFAVMANRLYKEHPSSALLRTAAEAKDVDQVVVIIRQWLSARENHRWMLVFDNIDNPKLPGNEDPQAYDVRLYFPEAYQGSILITTRSSRLKIGKVVSVRKLVDIRESIAI
;
A
#
# COMPACT_ATOMS: atom_id res chain seq x y z
N MET A 1 50.77 32.54 51.75
CA MET A 1 49.86 31.59 51.07
C MET A 1 49.59 32.10 49.67
N PRO A 2 49.46 31.22 48.67
CA PRO A 2 50.33 31.29 47.50
C PRO A 2 49.62 31.54 46.15
N SER A 3 50.41 32.07 45.22
CA SER A 3 50.32 31.92 43.77
C SER A 3 50.86 30.55 43.32
N SER A 4 50.30 29.92 42.28
CA SER A 4 51.08 29.34 41.16
C SER A 4 50.23 28.64 40.09
N ARG A 5 50.56 28.95 38.82
CA ARG A 5 50.87 28.02 37.70
C ARG A 5 49.70 27.26 37.03
N TRP A 6 49.46 27.31 35.71
CA TRP A 6 50.38 27.40 34.56
C TRP A 6 49.70 28.01 33.31
N LEU A 7 50.45 28.84 32.58
CA LEU A 7 50.21 29.30 31.21
C LEU A 7 51.51 29.06 30.39
N ASN A 8 51.33 28.63 29.14
CA ASN A 8 52.19 28.80 27.96
C ASN A 8 53.60 28.19 27.89
N ALA A 9 53.74 27.19 27.00
CA ALA A 9 54.78 27.05 25.97
C ALA A 9 54.20 26.04 24.94
N PHE A 10 53.97 26.33 23.66
CA PHE A 10 54.96 26.57 22.61
C PHE A 10 54.30 27.21 21.37
N ARG A 11 54.92 28.27 20.84
CA ARG A 11 54.94 28.77 19.44
C ARG A 11 56.43 29.06 19.14
N PRO A 12 56.93 29.29 17.90
CA PRO A 12 56.28 29.46 16.58
C PRO A 12 57.05 28.81 15.39
N LYS A 13 56.56 28.96 14.15
CA LYS A 13 57.29 29.64 13.05
C LYS A 13 56.37 29.82 11.82
N TYR A 14 55.96 31.06 11.57
CA TYR A 14 55.43 31.49 10.28
C TYR A 14 56.60 31.89 9.37
N LYS A 15 56.56 31.46 8.11
CA LYS A 15 57.22 32.14 6.99
C LYS A 15 56.12 32.81 6.17
N GLU A 16 56.22 34.13 6.01
CA GLU A 16 55.47 34.87 4.99
C GLU A 16 56.01 34.53 3.60
N ALA A 17 55.11 34.25 2.66
CA ALA A 17 55.39 34.30 1.24
C ALA A 17 54.13 34.80 0.51
N THR A 18 54.15 36.11 0.24
CA THR A 18 53.65 36.80 -0.96
C THR A 18 52.48 36.20 -1.73
N SER A 19 51.37 36.95 -1.71
CA SER A 19 50.16 36.81 -2.52
C SER A 19 50.44 36.85 -4.03
N LEU A 20 50.04 35.79 -4.74
CA LEU A 20 49.66 35.82 -6.14
C LEU A 20 48.15 35.59 -6.25
N PRO A 21 47.40 36.37 -7.04
CA PRO A 21 45.97 36.16 -7.17
C PRO A 21 45.75 34.94 -8.06
N ILE A 22 45.50 33.78 -7.45
CA ILE A 22 44.93 32.65 -8.18
C ILE A 22 43.49 33.06 -8.49
N LYS A 23 43.22 33.44 -9.74
CA LYS A 23 41.85 33.43 -10.28
C LYS A 23 41.35 31.99 -10.23
N VAL A 24 40.69 31.62 -9.13
CA VAL A 24 39.85 30.44 -9.10
C VAL A 24 38.67 30.76 -10.01
N VAL A 25 38.75 30.30 -11.26
CA VAL A 25 37.58 30.19 -12.11
C VAL A 25 36.74 29.09 -11.48
N PHE A 26 35.78 29.49 -10.65
CA PHE A 26 34.64 28.62 -10.38
C PHE A 26 33.95 28.47 -11.73
N SER A 27 34.13 27.34 -12.40
CA SER A 27 33.12 26.93 -13.36
C SER A 27 31.86 26.75 -12.53
N GLU A 28 30.92 27.67 -12.64
CA GLU A 28 29.55 27.42 -12.21
C GLU A 28 29.12 26.14 -12.93
N SER A 29 29.17 25.02 -12.21
CA SER A 29 28.39 23.86 -12.56
C SER A 29 26.96 24.34 -12.51
N THR A 30 26.39 24.65 -13.67
CA THR A 30 24.95 24.78 -13.87
C THR A 30 24.35 23.39 -13.66
N TYR A 31 24.30 22.95 -12.40
CA TYR A 31 23.49 21.82 -12.00
C TYR A 31 22.05 22.29 -12.10
N GLU A 32 21.49 22.22 -13.30
CA GLU A 32 20.05 22.27 -13.47
C GLU A 32 19.52 20.88 -13.07
N PRO A 33 18.79 20.76 -11.95
CA PRO A 33 18.18 19.48 -11.59
C PRO A 33 17.24 19.09 -12.74
N LEU A 34 17.40 17.88 -13.27
CA LEU A 34 16.40 17.32 -14.19
C LEU A 34 15.04 17.38 -13.49
N PRO A 35 14.00 17.96 -14.11
CA PRO A 35 12.68 17.98 -13.50
C PRO A 35 12.13 16.55 -13.52
N TYR A 36 12.30 15.84 -12.41
CA TYR A 36 11.59 14.60 -12.16
C TYR A 36 10.19 14.91 -11.63
N GLY A 37 9.25 13.98 -11.86
CA GLY A 37 7.86 14.11 -11.48
C GLY A 37 6.93 14.39 -12.67
N LEU A 38 5.73 14.86 -12.34
CA LEU A 38 4.64 15.02 -13.30
C LEU A 38 4.65 16.41 -13.94
N ILE A 39 4.93 16.47 -15.24
CA ILE A 39 5.08 17.71 -16.01
C ILE A 39 3.88 17.87 -16.93
N VAL A 40 3.23 19.03 -16.89
CA VAL A 40 2.14 19.36 -17.81
C VAL A 40 2.75 19.85 -19.12
N LEU A 41 2.49 19.13 -20.21
CA LEU A 41 2.91 19.50 -21.56
C LEU A 41 1.85 20.35 -22.26
N ALA A 42 0.56 20.09 -21.99
CA ALA A 42 -0.57 20.90 -22.44
C ALA A 42 -1.72 20.80 -21.43
N GLU A 43 -2.34 21.93 -21.05
CA GLU A 43 -3.47 21.93 -20.11
C GLU A 43 -4.79 21.47 -20.75
N GLY A 44 -4.99 21.72 -22.05
CA GLY A 44 -6.26 21.48 -22.75
C GLY A 44 -7.32 22.56 -22.47
N LEU A 45 -8.36 22.60 -23.30
CA LEU A 45 -9.55 23.43 -23.14
C LEU A 45 -10.58 22.68 -22.30
N ASP A 46 -10.85 23.16 -21.09
CA ASP A 46 -11.73 22.52 -20.11
C ASP A 46 -11.51 20.99 -20.01
N PRO A 47 -10.36 20.56 -19.49
CA PRO A 47 -9.92 19.20 -19.65
C PRO A 47 -10.87 18.18 -19.01
N ALA A 48 -11.45 17.32 -19.84
CA ALA A 48 -12.35 16.24 -19.47
C ALA A 48 -11.60 14.94 -19.12
N LEU A 49 -10.33 14.81 -19.54
CA LEU A 49 -9.47 13.66 -19.23
C LEU A 49 -7.98 14.08 -19.08
N ASP A 50 -7.18 13.19 -18.51
CA ASP A 50 -5.72 13.28 -18.44
C ASP A 50 -5.08 12.21 -19.33
N ILE A 51 -4.16 12.60 -20.22
CA ILE A 51 -3.27 11.69 -20.95
C ILE A 51 -1.90 11.76 -20.30
N VAL A 52 -1.39 10.62 -19.81
CA VAL A 52 -0.13 10.55 -19.05
C VAL A 52 0.89 9.70 -19.81
N ALA A 53 1.92 10.35 -20.33
CA ALA A 53 3.01 9.74 -21.06
C ALA A 53 4.15 9.32 -20.12
N VAL A 54 4.51 8.04 -20.14
CA VAL A 54 5.55 7.43 -19.31
C VAL A 54 6.64 6.84 -20.20
N HIS A 55 7.84 7.43 -20.15
CA HIS A 55 8.97 7.02 -20.99
C HIS A 55 9.63 5.73 -20.50
N GLY A 56 10.46 5.11 -21.35
CA GLY A 56 11.21 3.90 -21.05
C GLY A 56 12.60 4.13 -20.44
N LEU A 57 13.41 3.07 -20.47
CA LEU A 57 14.80 3.07 -20.01
C LEU A 57 15.63 4.15 -20.70
N ASN A 58 16.48 4.86 -19.94
CA ASN A 58 17.32 5.97 -20.43
C ASN A 58 16.53 7.04 -21.22
N GLY A 59 15.22 7.12 -20.97
CA GLY A 59 14.30 8.07 -21.59
C GLY A 59 14.27 9.40 -20.85
N HIS A 60 13.60 10.36 -21.45
CA HIS A 60 13.39 11.69 -20.90
C HIS A 60 11.95 12.12 -21.19
N PHE A 61 11.29 12.77 -20.22
CA PHE A 61 9.89 13.18 -20.31
C PHE A 61 9.55 13.99 -21.57
N GLU A 62 10.53 14.72 -22.12
CA GLU A 62 10.38 15.48 -23.37
C GLU A 62 11.03 14.78 -24.58
N LYS A 63 12.35 14.51 -24.51
CA LYS A 63 13.14 14.04 -25.67
C LYS A 63 12.69 12.67 -26.19
N THR A 64 12.10 11.82 -25.36
CA THR A 64 11.57 10.52 -25.81
C THR A 64 10.52 10.68 -26.90
N TRP A 65 9.71 11.74 -26.82
CA TRP A 65 8.56 11.98 -27.69
C TRP A 65 8.87 13.00 -28.80
N THR A 66 10.13 13.44 -28.91
CA THR A 66 10.54 14.54 -29.78
C THR A 66 11.35 14.04 -30.98
N THR A 67 11.02 14.54 -32.17
CA THR A 67 11.84 14.39 -33.38
C THR A 67 11.73 15.64 -34.25
N ASN A 68 12.82 16.03 -34.92
CA ASN A 68 12.85 17.24 -35.75
C ASN A 68 12.30 18.49 -35.04
N ASN A 69 12.62 18.65 -33.74
CA ASN A 69 12.10 19.71 -32.86
C ASN A 69 10.56 19.74 -32.70
N VAL A 70 9.89 18.63 -33.01
CA VAL A 70 8.45 18.45 -32.78
C VAL A 70 8.26 17.41 -31.69
N ASN A 71 7.64 17.81 -30.58
CA ASN A 71 7.14 16.92 -29.55
C ASN A 71 5.64 16.74 -29.77
N TRP A 72 5.25 15.58 -30.32
CA TRP A 72 3.88 15.36 -30.74
C TRP A 72 2.84 15.40 -29.60
N LEU A 73 3.27 15.22 -28.34
CA LEU A 73 2.39 15.32 -27.18
C LEU A 73 1.95 16.76 -26.88
N CYS A 74 2.77 17.78 -27.16
CA CYS A 74 2.38 19.19 -26.98
C CYS A 74 2.11 19.93 -28.30
N ASP A 75 2.72 19.50 -29.40
CA ASP A 75 2.66 20.23 -30.67
C ASP A 75 1.55 19.73 -31.58
N LEU A 76 1.16 18.45 -31.49
CA LEU A 76 0.21 17.82 -32.41
C LEU A 76 -1.06 17.35 -31.69
N LEU A 77 -0.93 16.50 -30.67
CA LEU A 77 -2.05 15.85 -29.97
C LEU A 77 -3.09 16.83 -29.38
N PRO A 78 -2.73 18.02 -28.85
CA PRO A 78 -3.74 18.97 -28.36
C PRO A 78 -4.72 19.45 -29.44
N SER A 79 -4.35 19.38 -30.72
CA SER A 79 -5.26 19.74 -31.82
C SER A 79 -6.28 18.63 -32.10
N ASP A 80 -5.94 17.37 -31.81
CA ASP A 80 -6.80 16.21 -32.04
C ASP A 80 -7.71 15.96 -30.83
N ILE A 81 -7.22 16.21 -29.62
CA ILE A 81 -7.94 15.98 -28.36
C ILE A 81 -7.86 17.25 -27.52
N PRO A 82 -8.57 18.33 -27.91
CA PRO A 82 -8.44 19.65 -27.28
C PRO A 82 -8.90 19.65 -25.82
N ASN A 83 -9.76 18.73 -25.42
CA ASN A 83 -10.26 18.57 -24.05
C ASN A 83 -9.42 17.60 -23.20
N ALA A 84 -8.21 17.25 -23.62
CA ALA A 84 -7.28 16.46 -22.81
C ALA A 84 -6.19 17.34 -22.20
N ARG A 85 -5.93 17.14 -20.90
CA ARG A 85 -4.68 17.58 -20.29
C ARG A 85 -3.61 16.54 -20.58
N ILE A 86 -2.48 16.96 -21.14
CA ILE A 86 -1.39 16.07 -21.52
C ILE A 86 -0.23 16.27 -20.56
N LEU A 87 0.19 15.17 -19.94
CA LEU A 87 1.25 15.14 -18.95
C LEU A 87 2.33 14.17 -19.42
N SER A 88 3.59 14.48 -19.12
CA SER A 88 4.65 13.48 -19.16
C SER A 88 5.28 13.35 -17.77
N TRP A 89 5.47 12.10 -17.35
CA TRP A 89 6.09 11.79 -16.08
C TRP A 89 7.57 11.47 -16.30
N GLY A 90 8.44 12.32 -15.75
CA GLY A 90 9.88 12.15 -15.76
C GLY A 90 10.35 11.42 -14.51
N TYR A 91 11.17 10.39 -14.68
CA TYR A 91 11.81 9.69 -13.56
C TYR A 91 13.24 9.34 -13.92
N ASP A 92 14.07 9.04 -12.92
CA ASP A 92 15.44 8.65 -13.18
C ASP A 92 15.47 7.27 -13.86
N ALA A 93 15.55 7.31 -15.18
CA ALA A 93 15.73 6.14 -16.03
C ALA A 93 17.20 5.97 -16.45
N ASN A 94 18.12 6.81 -15.97
CA ASN A 94 19.52 6.80 -16.39
C ASN A 94 20.29 5.66 -15.73
N THR A 95 21.08 4.98 -16.54
CA THR A 95 21.93 3.83 -16.16
C THR A 95 23.31 4.24 -15.65
N HIS A 96 23.68 5.53 -15.76
CA HIS A 96 25.05 6.01 -15.59
C HIS A 96 25.38 6.55 -14.18
N SER A 97 24.39 6.87 -13.34
CA SER A 97 24.61 7.56 -12.05
C SER A 97 24.60 6.65 -10.81
N THR A 98 23.95 5.47 -10.84
CA THR A 98 24.03 4.49 -9.74
C THR A 98 23.79 3.08 -10.26
N SER A 99 24.68 2.17 -9.88
CA SER A 99 24.83 0.82 -10.41
C SER A 99 23.77 -0.19 -9.95
N GLN A 100 22.48 -0.03 -10.30
CA GLN A 100 21.45 -1.08 -10.16
C GLN A 100 20.07 -0.66 -10.73
N ILE A 101 19.68 -1.19 -11.90
CA ILE A 101 18.26 -1.24 -12.28
C ILE A 101 17.77 -2.64 -11.90
N SER A 102 16.98 -2.71 -10.83
CA SER A 102 16.34 -3.93 -10.33
C SER A 102 14.83 -3.88 -10.51
N GLY A 103 14.15 -5.02 -10.32
CA GLY A 103 12.68 -5.03 -10.23
C GLY A 103 12.16 -4.10 -9.12
N GLN A 104 12.86 -4.04 -7.98
CA GLN A 104 12.54 -3.14 -6.87
C GLN A 104 12.66 -1.66 -7.26
N TYR A 105 13.65 -1.32 -8.09
CA TYR A 105 13.83 0.03 -8.61
C TYR A 105 12.64 0.48 -9.47
N LEU A 106 12.17 -0.38 -10.38
CA LEU A 106 10.98 -0.12 -11.20
C LEU A 106 9.70 0.00 -10.35
N TYR A 107 9.58 -0.81 -9.30
CA TYR A 107 8.45 -0.73 -8.37
C TYR A 107 8.46 0.57 -7.55
N ASN A 108 9.62 1.05 -7.11
CA ASN A 108 9.73 2.34 -6.42
C ASN A 108 9.32 3.52 -7.31
N HIS A 109 9.65 3.46 -8.61
CA HIS A 109 9.14 4.43 -9.58
C HIS A 109 7.64 4.34 -9.74
N ALA A 110 7.07 3.14 -9.76
CA ALA A 110 5.62 2.95 -9.83
C ALA A 110 4.88 3.54 -8.62
N THR A 111 5.39 3.39 -7.40
CA THR A 111 4.78 4.01 -6.21
C THR A 111 4.91 5.53 -6.22
N THR A 112 6.00 6.06 -6.76
CA THR A 112 6.22 7.50 -6.93
C THR A 112 5.26 8.09 -7.96
N LEU A 113 5.08 7.44 -9.13
CA LEU A 113 4.10 7.83 -10.14
C LEU A 113 2.68 7.94 -9.56
N VAL A 114 2.26 6.93 -8.78
CA VAL A 114 0.95 6.96 -8.11
C VAL A 114 0.85 8.15 -7.15
N SER A 115 1.90 8.39 -6.37
CA SER A 115 1.93 9.48 -5.38
C SER A 115 1.85 10.86 -6.05
N ASP A 116 2.61 11.08 -7.13
CA ASP A 116 2.61 12.34 -7.89
C ASP A 116 1.25 12.59 -8.55
N LEU A 117 0.67 11.56 -9.19
CA LEU A 117 -0.67 11.66 -9.77
C LEU A 117 -1.72 11.97 -8.71
N CYS A 118 -1.66 11.29 -7.56
CA CYS A 118 -2.56 11.56 -6.44
C CYS A 118 -2.43 12.98 -5.92
N LEU A 119 -1.20 13.48 -5.74
CA LEU A 119 -0.95 14.84 -5.28
C LEU A 119 -1.52 15.87 -6.26
N LYS A 120 -1.19 15.76 -7.56
CA LYS A 120 -1.71 16.66 -8.60
C LYS A 120 -3.24 16.67 -8.61
N ARG A 121 -3.87 15.49 -8.61
CA ARG A 121 -5.33 15.36 -8.68
C ARG A 121 -6.05 15.86 -7.43
N LYS A 122 -5.43 15.77 -6.26
CA LYS A 122 -5.93 16.41 -5.03
C LYS A 122 -5.87 17.93 -5.14
N LEU A 123 -4.72 18.48 -5.55
CA LEU A 123 -4.53 19.91 -5.71
C LEU A 123 -5.50 20.51 -6.73
N THR A 124 -5.77 19.80 -7.84
CA THR A 124 -6.70 20.26 -8.88
C THR A 124 -8.14 19.83 -8.68
N LYS A 125 -8.45 19.06 -7.63
CA LYS A 125 -9.78 18.47 -7.37
C LYS A 125 -10.32 17.63 -8.53
N THR A 126 -9.45 16.93 -9.25
CA THR A 126 -9.80 16.14 -10.45
C THR A 126 -9.75 14.64 -10.16
N ARG A 127 -10.14 14.21 -8.96
CA ARG A 127 -9.97 12.82 -8.48
C ARG A 127 -10.63 11.77 -9.37
N THR A 128 -11.74 12.11 -10.03
CA THR A 128 -12.55 11.21 -10.88
C THR A 128 -12.28 11.38 -12.37
N ARG A 129 -11.46 12.36 -12.77
CA ARG A 129 -11.16 12.64 -14.19
C ARG A 129 -10.49 11.43 -14.84
N PRO A 130 -10.98 10.89 -15.97
CA PRO A 130 -10.35 9.77 -16.64
C PRO A 130 -8.85 9.93 -16.89
N ILE A 131 -8.11 8.83 -16.82
CA ILE A 131 -6.68 8.75 -17.13
C ILE A 131 -6.50 7.78 -18.31
N ILE A 132 -5.74 8.21 -19.32
CA ILE A 132 -5.22 7.36 -20.38
C ILE A 132 -3.70 7.35 -20.28
N PHE A 133 -3.09 6.17 -20.15
CA PHE A 133 -1.63 6.07 -20.15
C PHE A 133 -1.08 5.83 -21.55
N VAL A 134 -0.01 6.52 -21.91
CA VAL A 134 0.84 6.21 -23.08
C VAL A 134 2.20 5.78 -22.56
N ALA A 135 2.50 4.50 -22.63
CA ALA A 135 3.65 3.95 -21.93
C ALA A 135 4.63 3.28 -22.90
N HIS A 136 5.86 3.79 -22.94
CA HIS A 136 6.90 3.28 -23.85
C HIS A 136 7.85 2.34 -23.13
N SER A 137 8.13 1.18 -23.75
CA SER A 137 9.16 0.25 -23.28
C SER A 137 9.04 -0.06 -21.78
N LEU A 138 10.09 0.14 -20.97
CA LEU A 138 10.03 -0.09 -19.52
C LEU A 138 9.00 0.78 -18.78
N GLY A 139 8.60 1.92 -19.35
CA GLY A 139 7.55 2.76 -18.79
C GLY A 139 6.22 2.02 -18.67
N GLY A 140 5.94 1.08 -19.58
CA GLY A 140 4.75 0.24 -19.47
C GLY A 140 4.81 -0.75 -18.30
N ILE A 141 6.00 -1.18 -17.90
CA ILE A 141 6.19 -2.00 -16.68
C ILE A 141 5.92 -1.15 -15.45
N VAL A 142 6.41 0.09 -15.42
CA VAL A 142 6.12 1.06 -14.34
C VAL A 142 4.61 1.30 -14.22
N VAL A 143 3.90 1.51 -15.33
CA VAL A 143 2.43 1.68 -15.33
C VAL A 143 1.71 0.45 -14.81
N LYS A 144 2.09 -0.77 -15.24
CA LYS A 144 1.50 -2.01 -14.72
C LYS A 144 1.69 -2.14 -13.20
N SER A 145 2.91 -1.92 -12.72
CA SER A 145 3.23 -1.93 -11.29
C SER A 145 2.47 -0.85 -10.52
N ALA A 146 2.27 0.33 -11.11
CA ALA A 146 1.53 1.43 -10.51
C ALA A 146 0.05 1.08 -10.33
N LEU A 147 -0.55 0.43 -11.33
CA LEU A 147 -1.95 -0.02 -11.27
C LEU A 147 -2.14 -1.18 -10.28
N ILE A 148 -1.18 -2.10 -10.19
CA ILE A 148 -1.17 -3.15 -9.15
C ILE A 148 -1.08 -2.50 -7.75
N HIS A 149 -0.14 -1.58 -7.56
CA HIS A 149 0.03 -0.86 -6.30
C HIS A 149 -1.24 -0.09 -5.91
N SER A 150 -1.83 0.62 -6.88
CA SER A 150 -3.10 1.34 -6.71
C SER A 150 -4.26 0.43 -6.33
N LYS A 151 -4.38 -0.78 -6.92
CA LYS A 151 -5.38 -1.78 -6.49
C LYS A 151 -5.15 -2.27 -5.06
N ALA A 152 -3.90 -2.46 -4.66
CA ALA A 152 -3.55 -2.99 -3.35
C ALA A 152 -3.78 -2.00 -2.19
N ALA A 153 -3.93 -0.70 -2.49
CA ALA A 153 -4.23 0.33 -1.50
C ALA A 153 -5.53 0.01 -0.72
N ARG A 154 -5.46 0.03 0.62
CA ARG A 154 -6.52 -0.39 1.55
C ARG A 154 -7.22 0.82 2.20
N ARG A 155 -8.42 0.60 2.76
CA ARG A 155 -9.14 1.63 3.54
C ARG A 155 -8.29 2.07 4.75
N GLY A 156 -8.23 3.38 4.99
CA GLY A 156 -7.52 3.98 6.14
C GLY A 156 -6.03 4.26 5.93
N ALA A 157 -5.35 3.61 4.98
CA ALA A 157 -3.96 3.91 4.61
C ALA A 157 -3.86 4.06 3.08
N LEU A 158 -3.65 5.30 2.63
CA LEU A 158 -3.51 5.65 1.20
C LEU A 158 -4.74 5.32 0.33
N GLU A 159 -5.98 5.41 0.84
CA GLU A 159 -7.23 5.17 0.05
C GLU A 159 -7.24 5.96 -1.27
N GLU A 160 -6.66 7.16 -1.24
CA GLU A 160 -6.50 8.04 -2.39
C GLU A 160 -5.67 7.43 -3.52
N HIS A 161 -4.73 6.52 -3.23
CA HIS A 161 -3.94 5.82 -4.25
C HIS A 161 -4.81 4.93 -5.12
N ARG A 162 -5.93 4.41 -4.59
CA ARG A 162 -6.91 3.60 -5.34
C ARG A 162 -7.59 4.38 -6.46
N SER A 163 -7.67 5.71 -6.33
CA SER A 163 -8.28 6.58 -7.33
C SER A 163 -7.59 6.51 -8.69
N ILE A 164 -6.29 6.19 -8.73
CA ILE A 164 -5.52 6.06 -9.98
C ILE A 164 -6.04 4.89 -10.81
N LYS A 165 -6.09 3.68 -10.24
CA LYS A 165 -6.69 2.51 -10.91
C LYS A 165 -8.14 2.77 -11.28
N LEU A 166 -8.93 3.32 -10.37
CA LEU A 166 -10.35 3.57 -10.62
C LEU A 166 -10.55 4.54 -11.78
N SER A 167 -9.75 5.59 -11.88
CA SER A 167 -9.86 6.60 -12.93
C SER A 167 -9.14 6.23 -14.22
N THR A 168 -8.31 5.18 -14.24
CA THR A 168 -7.63 4.73 -15.46
C THR A 168 -8.62 4.03 -16.37
N TYR A 169 -8.85 4.61 -17.56
CA TYR A 169 -9.73 4.04 -18.57
C TYR A 169 -8.95 3.22 -19.58
N GLY A 170 -7.93 3.83 -20.19
CA GLY A 170 -7.20 3.28 -21.32
C GLY A 170 -5.69 3.23 -21.12
N ILE A 171 -5.04 2.28 -21.78
CA ILE A 171 -3.58 2.16 -21.80
C ILE A 171 -3.13 1.86 -23.22
N LEU A 172 -2.25 2.70 -23.77
CA LEU A 172 -1.53 2.47 -25.02
C LEU A 172 -0.10 2.06 -24.67
N PHE A 173 0.21 0.78 -24.80
CA PHE A 173 1.57 0.27 -24.67
C PHE A 173 2.31 0.42 -25.99
N MET A 174 3.45 1.11 -25.97
CA MET A 174 4.32 1.35 -27.13
C MET A 174 5.60 0.53 -26.95
N GLY A 175 5.71 -0.61 -27.62
CA GLY A 175 6.89 -1.49 -27.50
C GLY A 175 7.15 -1.93 -26.05
N THR A 176 6.11 -2.14 -25.24
CA THR A 176 6.30 -2.62 -23.87
C THR A 176 6.44 -4.14 -23.89
N PRO A 177 7.48 -4.72 -23.26
CA PRO A 177 7.63 -6.16 -23.19
C PRO A 177 6.54 -6.76 -22.29
N HIS A 178 5.86 -7.79 -22.78
CA HIS A 178 4.86 -8.54 -22.03
C HIS A 178 5.19 -10.03 -22.04
N GLN A 179 4.71 -10.76 -21.02
CA GLN A 179 4.76 -12.21 -21.04
C GLN A 179 3.73 -12.72 -22.05
N GLY A 180 4.20 -13.04 -23.25
CA GLY A 180 3.39 -13.64 -24.31
C GLY A 180 3.37 -15.17 -24.20
N GLY A 181 2.36 -15.81 -24.78
CA GLY A 181 2.22 -17.27 -24.84
C GLY A 181 3.23 -17.97 -25.76
N SER A 182 4.22 -17.24 -26.29
CA SER A 182 5.20 -17.72 -27.27
C SER A 182 6.46 -18.36 -26.67
N GLY A 183 6.51 -18.58 -25.36
CA GLY A 183 7.65 -19.22 -24.68
C GLY A 183 8.87 -18.32 -24.43
N VAL A 184 8.81 -17.03 -24.78
CA VAL A 184 9.89 -16.06 -24.49
C VAL A 184 9.71 -15.52 -23.08
N HIS A 185 10.75 -15.66 -22.23
CA HIS A 185 10.73 -15.14 -20.87
C HIS A 185 10.86 -13.61 -20.84
N LEU A 186 10.15 -12.96 -19.90
CA LEU A 186 10.22 -11.50 -19.75
C LEU A 186 11.66 -11.01 -19.53
N GLY A 187 12.50 -11.80 -18.83
CA GLY A 187 13.91 -11.48 -18.65
C GLY A 187 14.68 -11.28 -19.95
N GLU A 188 14.47 -12.15 -20.95
CA GLU A 188 15.10 -12.03 -22.27
C GLU A 188 14.68 -10.76 -23.02
N LEU A 189 13.39 -10.39 -22.93
CA LEU A 189 12.89 -9.16 -23.53
C LEU A 189 13.48 -7.92 -22.87
N MET A 190 13.64 -7.94 -21.54
CA MET A 190 14.24 -6.84 -20.79
C MET A 190 15.72 -6.68 -21.11
N LEU A 191 16.45 -7.79 -21.32
CA LEU A 191 17.83 -7.78 -21.81
C LEU A 191 17.95 -7.12 -23.20
N LYS A 192 17.03 -7.45 -24.12
CA LYS A 192 16.97 -6.80 -25.45
C LYS A 192 16.73 -5.30 -25.33
N VAL A 193 15.78 -4.87 -24.52
CA VAL A 193 15.51 -3.44 -24.25
C VAL A 193 16.76 -2.75 -23.69
N ALA A 194 17.43 -3.36 -22.69
CA ALA A 194 18.62 -2.79 -22.08
C ALA A 194 19.80 -2.64 -23.06
N SER A 195 19.96 -3.59 -23.99
CA SER A 195 21.04 -3.58 -24.99
C SER A 195 21.00 -2.40 -25.98
N ILE A 196 19.85 -1.73 -26.10
CA ILE A 196 19.70 -0.51 -26.93
C ILE A 196 20.34 0.70 -26.27
N PHE A 197 20.25 0.77 -24.93
CA PHE A 197 20.61 1.97 -24.16
C PHE A 197 21.94 1.83 -23.42
N VAL A 198 22.43 0.61 -23.23
CA VAL A 198 23.67 0.33 -22.47
C VAL A 198 24.70 -0.32 -23.39
N THR A 199 25.90 0.27 -23.45
CA THR A 199 27.05 -0.33 -24.13
C THR A 199 27.64 -1.45 -23.26
N ALA A 200 27.24 -2.69 -23.51
CA ALA A 200 27.87 -3.94 -23.04
C ALA A 200 28.43 -3.92 -21.60
N ASP A 201 27.76 -3.26 -20.65
CA ASP A 201 28.14 -3.29 -19.24
C ASP A 201 27.37 -4.41 -18.54
N ASP A 202 28.05 -5.54 -18.37
CA ASP A 202 27.52 -6.82 -17.91
C ASP A 202 26.74 -6.73 -16.59
N LYS A 203 27.00 -5.72 -15.75
CA LYS A 203 26.38 -5.61 -14.42
C LYS A 203 24.89 -5.28 -14.48
N ILE A 204 24.47 -4.31 -15.30
CA ILE A 204 23.06 -3.89 -15.40
C ILE A 204 22.23 -5.02 -16.04
N LEU A 205 22.78 -5.64 -17.08
CA LEU A 205 22.17 -6.77 -17.76
C LEU A 205 21.97 -7.96 -16.80
N LYS A 206 23.01 -8.32 -16.02
CA LYS A 206 22.93 -9.42 -15.04
C LYS A 206 21.94 -9.16 -13.90
N HIS A 207 21.73 -7.91 -13.48
CA HIS A 207 20.75 -7.59 -12.42
C HIS A 207 19.31 -7.63 -12.94
N LEU A 208 19.07 -7.10 -14.15
CA LEU A 208 17.76 -7.20 -14.81
C LEU A 208 17.38 -8.66 -15.08
N GLU A 209 18.35 -9.51 -15.44
CA GLU A 209 18.14 -10.94 -15.64
C GLU A 209 17.81 -11.66 -14.32
N ARG A 210 18.60 -11.42 -13.26
CA ARG A 210 18.45 -12.07 -11.94
C ARG A 210 17.16 -11.68 -11.21
N ASP A 211 16.69 -10.44 -11.36
CA ASP A 211 15.46 -9.94 -10.73
C ASP A 211 14.21 -10.13 -11.62
N SER A 212 14.37 -10.72 -12.81
CA SER A 212 13.27 -10.90 -13.76
C SER A 212 12.20 -11.88 -13.27
N GLU A 213 12.54 -12.86 -12.42
CA GLU A 213 11.58 -13.80 -11.83
C GLU A 213 10.65 -13.11 -10.84
N TRP A 214 11.20 -12.27 -9.96
CA TRP A 214 10.39 -11.47 -9.04
C TRP A 214 9.49 -10.51 -9.80
N LEU A 215 10.02 -9.84 -10.83
CA LEU A 215 9.24 -8.92 -11.65
C LEU A 215 8.14 -9.65 -12.43
N GLN A 216 8.41 -10.85 -12.95
CA GLN A 216 7.39 -11.73 -13.54
C GLN A 216 6.30 -12.07 -12.53
N GLN A 217 6.66 -12.48 -11.32
CA GLN A 217 5.69 -12.78 -10.26
C GLN A 217 4.83 -11.56 -9.90
N GLN A 218 5.44 -10.37 -9.81
CA GLN A 218 4.69 -9.14 -9.57
C GLN A 218 3.73 -8.81 -10.71
N LEU A 219 4.19 -8.90 -11.96
CA LEU A 219 3.37 -8.62 -13.13
C LEU A 219 2.27 -9.67 -13.36
N GLY A 220 2.40 -10.88 -12.80
CA GLY A 220 1.31 -11.87 -12.75
C GLY A 220 0.04 -11.33 -12.07
N GLN A 221 0.17 -10.34 -11.16
CA GLN A 221 -0.97 -9.68 -10.52
C GLN A 221 -1.68 -8.67 -11.43
N TYR A 222 -1.11 -8.33 -12.60
CA TYR A 222 -1.73 -7.45 -13.58
C TYR A 222 -2.83 -8.16 -14.38
N ALA A 223 -2.67 -9.45 -14.68
CA ALA A 223 -3.64 -10.18 -15.52
C ALA A 223 -5.08 -10.16 -14.94
N PRO A 224 -5.31 -10.32 -13.62
CA PRO A 224 -6.65 -10.20 -13.04
C PRO A 224 -7.27 -8.80 -13.08
N ILE A 225 -6.52 -7.75 -13.44
CA ILE A 225 -7.03 -6.38 -13.55
C ILE A 225 -6.96 -5.82 -14.95
N SER A 226 -6.33 -6.51 -15.90
CA SER A 226 -6.14 -5.98 -17.25
C SER A 226 -7.46 -5.72 -17.95
N ASN A 227 -8.49 -6.51 -17.64
CA ASN A 227 -9.83 -6.38 -18.23
C ASN A 227 -10.60 -5.15 -17.71
N ASP A 228 -10.07 -4.46 -16.70
CA ASP A 228 -10.64 -3.19 -16.21
C ASP A 228 -10.24 -1.99 -17.11
N PHE A 229 -9.35 -2.19 -18.08
CA PHE A 229 -8.81 -1.13 -18.94
C PHE A 229 -8.93 -1.48 -20.41
N VAL A 230 -9.24 -0.49 -21.25
CA VAL A 230 -9.14 -0.65 -22.71
C VAL A 230 -7.67 -0.55 -23.09
N THR A 231 -7.06 -1.68 -23.48
CA THR A 231 -5.62 -1.75 -23.73
C THR A 231 -5.33 -1.88 -25.22
N LYS A 232 -4.48 -1.00 -25.75
CA LYS A 232 -3.96 -1.06 -27.13
C LYS A 232 -2.46 -1.36 -27.09
N PHE A 233 -2.01 -2.21 -28.01
CA PHE A 233 -0.63 -2.70 -28.04
C PHE A 233 0.05 -2.30 -29.35
N ALA A 234 0.86 -1.26 -29.30
CA ALA A 234 1.69 -0.87 -30.43
C ALA A 234 3.04 -1.59 -30.42
N TYR A 235 3.47 -2.08 -31.57
CA TYR A 235 4.73 -2.79 -31.74
C TYR A 235 5.54 -2.26 -32.93
N GLU A 236 6.85 -2.39 -32.84
CA GLU A 236 7.81 -2.02 -33.89
C GLU A 236 7.78 -3.02 -35.06
N MET A 237 8.01 -2.54 -36.27
CA MET A 237 8.11 -3.40 -37.47
C MET A 237 9.54 -3.58 -37.95
N PHE A 238 10.46 -2.72 -37.54
CA PHE A 238 11.86 -2.77 -37.97
C PHE A 238 12.79 -3.06 -36.79
N PRO A 239 13.85 -3.85 -36.99
CA PRO A 239 14.89 -4.05 -35.99
C PRO A 239 15.54 -2.73 -35.57
N THR A 240 15.86 -2.62 -34.28
CA THR A 240 16.67 -1.51 -33.75
C THR A 240 18.16 -1.85 -33.89
N ARG A 241 18.94 -0.91 -34.43
CA ARG A 241 20.39 -1.05 -34.52
C ARG A 241 21.04 -0.78 -33.15
N ILE A 242 21.81 -1.74 -32.66
CA ILE A 242 22.50 -1.69 -31.36
C ILE A 242 24.02 -1.57 -31.55
N ALA A 243 24.75 -1.49 -30.43
CA ALA A 243 26.21 -1.46 -30.42
C ALA A 243 26.83 -2.60 -31.25
N LEU A 244 28.00 -2.35 -31.84
CA LEU A 244 28.71 -3.28 -32.73
C LEU A 244 27.98 -3.58 -34.05
N GLY A 245 26.98 -2.79 -34.43
CA GLY A 245 26.32 -2.88 -35.74
C GLY A 245 25.35 -4.05 -35.88
N LYS A 246 24.99 -4.72 -34.79
CA LYS A 246 23.93 -5.74 -34.77
C LYS A 246 22.56 -5.07 -34.83
N GLU A 247 21.58 -5.76 -35.40
CA GLU A 247 20.19 -5.35 -35.45
C GLU A 247 19.33 -6.37 -34.71
N ILE A 248 18.45 -5.89 -33.83
CA ILE A 248 17.59 -6.76 -33.02
C ILE A 248 16.13 -6.30 -33.09
N MET A 249 15.21 -7.26 -33.19
CA MET A 249 13.81 -7.01 -32.86
C MET A 249 13.67 -7.08 -31.33
N VAL A 250 13.39 -5.93 -30.71
CA VAL A 250 13.38 -5.72 -29.27
C VAL A 250 12.12 -6.34 -28.67
N VAL A 251 10.95 -5.96 -29.20
CA VAL A 251 9.65 -6.50 -28.78
C VAL A 251 8.90 -7.01 -30.01
N PRO A 252 9.06 -8.31 -30.34
CA PRO A 252 8.29 -8.94 -31.41
C PRO A 252 6.78 -8.85 -31.16
N GLN A 253 5.98 -8.86 -32.22
CA GLN A 253 4.51 -8.79 -32.15
C GLN A 253 3.91 -9.77 -31.12
N ALA A 254 4.37 -11.03 -31.10
CA ALA A 254 3.90 -12.06 -30.18
C ALA A 254 4.18 -11.75 -28.69
N SER A 255 5.16 -10.89 -28.40
CA SER A 255 5.54 -10.43 -27.06
C SER A 255 4.98 -9.05 -26.72
N ALA A 256 4.43 -8.34 -27.71
CA ALA A 256 3.75 -7.07 -27.53
C ALA A 256 2.27 -7.23 -27.15
N ILE A 257 1.69 -8.43 -27.32
CA ILE A 257 0.26 -8.69 -27.07
C ILE A 257 0.11 -9.64 -25.87
N VAL A 258 -0.83 -9.35 -24.98
CA VAL A 258 -1.18 -10.24 -23.86
C VAL A 258 -2.25 -11.24 -24.31
N PRO A 259 -2.00 -12.56 -24.28
CA PRO A 259 -3.01 -13.57 -24.62
C PRO A 259 -4.25 -13.44 -23.73
N GLY A 260 -5.45 -13.45 -24.34
CA GLY A 260 -6.72 -13.37 -23.60
C GLY A 260 -7.12 -11.97 -23.13
N ALA A 261 -6.35 -10.93 -23.47
CA ALA A 261 -6.75 -9.55 -23.19
C ALA A 261 -7.97 -9.17 -24.05
N THR A 262 -9.04 -8.73 -23.40
CA THR A 262 -10.27 -8.28 -24.06
C THR A 262 -9.99 -7.00 -24.84
N ASN A 263 -10.50 -6.88 -26.08
CA ASN A 263 -10.32 -5.71 -26.96
C ASN A 263 -8.85 -5.34 -27.29
N ALA A 264 -7.94 -6.31 -27.20
CA ALA A 264 -6.51 -6.15 -27.49
C ALA A 264 -6.24 -6.11 -29.00
N GLU A 265 -6.31 -4.91 -29.59
CA GLU A 265 -5.92 -4.70 -30.99
C GLU A 265 -4.43 -4.36 -31.09
N PRO A 266 -3.65 -5.11 -31.89
CA PRO A 266 -2.26 -4.77 -32.16
C PRO A 266 -2.14 -3.65 -33.18
N VAL A 267 -1.32 -2.65 -32.87
CA VAL A 267 -1.06 -1.48 -33.71
C VAL A 267 0.36 -1.57 -34.28
N ALA A 268 0.47 -1.90 -35.55
CA ALA A 268 1.77 -1.97 -36.22
C ALA A 268 2.30 -0.56 -36.55
N ILE A 269 3.46 -0.20 -36.00
CA ILE A 269 4.15 1.07 -36.28
C ILE A 269 5.35 0.79 -37.19
N PRO A 270 5.42 1.36 -38.41
CA PRO A 270 6.53 1.15 -39.34
C PRO A 270 7.77 1.94 -38.91
N ALA A 271 8.33 1.57 -37.76
CA ALA A 271 9.51 2.15 -37.15
C ALA A 271 10.25 1.09 -36.32
N ASP A 272 11.46 1.41 -35.89
CA ASP A 272 12.18 0.69 -34.83
C ASP A 272 11.70 1.12 -33.42
N HIS A 273 12.15 0.40 -32.39
CA HIS A 273 11.78 0.62 -30.99
C HIS A 273 12.04 2.03 -30.47
N LEU A 274 13.07 2.70 -30.98
CA LEU A 274 13.47 4.05 -30.56
C LEU A 274 12.63 5.14 -31.25
N ASN A 275 12.18 4.86 -32.47
CA ASN A 275 11.50 5.81 -33.33
C ASN A 275 9.98 5.61 -33.38
N MET A 276 9.45 4.48 -32.88
CA MET A 276 8.01 4.21 -32.87
C MET A 276 7.18 5.18 -32.01
N VAL A 277 7.82 6.00 -31.16
CA VAL A 277 7.19 7.01 -30.28
C VAL A 277 7.46 8.45 -30.73
N LYS A 278 8.02 8.65 -31.93
CA LYS A 278 8.46 9.95 -32.42
C LYS A 278 7.78 10.28 -33.75
N PHE A 279 7.02 11.38 -33.76
CA PHE A 279 6.24 11.79 -34.92
C PHE A 279 6.51 13.25 -35.27
N ALA A 280 6.94 13.51 -36.51
CA ALA A 280 7.29 14.86 -36.96
C ALA A 280 6.08 15.66 -37.48
N SER A 281 4.97 15.01 -37.82
CA SER A 281 3.77 15.66 -38.36
C SER A 281 2.51 14.81 -38.19
N ARG A 282 1.34 15.43 -38.37
CA ARG A 282 0.03 14.76 -38.34
C ARG A 282 -0.18 13.77 -39.50
N GLN A 283 0.56 13.92 -40.60
CA GLN A 283 0.51 13.01 -41.76
C GLN A 283 1.41 11.77 -41.60
N ASN A 284 2.11 11.64 -40.46
CA ASN A 284 2.89 10.45 -40.18
C ASN A 284 1.92 9.28 -39.92
N GLY A 285 2.00 8.21 -40.72
CA GLY A 285 1.08 7.07 -40.57
C GLY A 285 1.16 6.35 -39.22
N GLY A 286 2.26 6.46 -38.48
CA GLY A 286 2.34 6.00 -37.09
C GLY A 286 1.56 6.91 -36.14
N TYR A 287 1.68 8.23 -36.33
CA TYR A 287 0.89 9.22 -35.58
C TYR A 287 -0.60 9.06 -35.82
N GLU A 288 -1.05 8.93 -37.07
CA GLU A 288 -2.48 8.76 -37.40
C GLU A 288 -3.11 7.57 -36.66
N LYS A 289 -2.39 6.45 -36.59
CA LYS A 289 -2.85 5.27 -35.83
C LYS A 289 -2.89 5.54 -34.32
N VAL A 290 -1.82 6.11 -33.77
CA VAL A 290 -1.72 6.38 -32.33
C VAL A 290 -2.76 7.42 -31.88
N SER A 291 -2.80 8.56 -32.56
CA SER A 291 -3.77 9.64 -32.29
C SER A 291 -5.21 9.17 -32.52
N GLY A 292 -5.49 8.38 -33.55
CA GLY A 292 -6.82 7.82 -33.80
C GLY A 292 -7.31 6.93 -32.66
N HIS A 293 -6.45 6.03 -32.16
CA HIS A 293 -6.81 5.22 -30.99
C HIS A 293 -6.95 6.06 -29.72
N LEU A 294 -6.12 7.08 -29.53
CA LEU A 294 -6.24 7.99 -28.37
C LEU A 294 -7.53 8.82 -28.43
N GLN A 295 -7.97 9.25 -29.61
CA GLN A 295 -9.23 9.96 -29.81
C GLN A 295 -10.42 9.08 -29.42
N LEU A 296 -10.48 7.84 -29.91
CA LEU A 296 -11.52 6.88 -29.53
C LEU A 296 -11.56 6.64 -28.02
N LEU A 297 -10.39 6.43 -27.40
CA LEU A 297 -10.30 6.27 -25.96
C LEU A 297 -10.77 7.53 -25.22
N ALA A 298 -10.41 8.72 -25.70
CA ALA A 298 -10.77 9.99 -25.08
C ALA A 298 -12.28 10.29 -25.19
N GLU A 299 -12.93 9.84 -26.26
CA GLU A 299 -14.38 9.98 -26.46
C GLU A 299 -15.17 9.12 -25.45
N GLU A 300 -14.77 7.87 -25.23
CA GLU A 300 -15.49 6.93 -24.36
C GLU A 300 -15.14 7.07 -22.87
N ALA A 301 -13.96 7.59 -22.55
CA ALA A 301 -13.44 7.59 -21.19
C ALA A 301 -14.31 8.32 -20.14
N PRO A 302 -14.86 9.52 -20.40
CA PRO A 302 -15.64 10.26 -19.41
C PRO A 302 -16.87 9.50 -18.90
N GLU A 303 -17.66 8.92 -19.81
CA GLU A 303 -18.87 8.17 -19.46
C GLU A 303 -18.51 6.89 -18.71
N ALA A 304 -17.57 6.10 -19.24
CA ALA A 304 -17.18 4.82 -18.64
C ALA A 304 -16.58 4.98 -17.23
N ILE A 305 -15.76 6.00 -17.02
CA ILE A 305 -15.18 6.29 -15.70
C ILE A 305 -16.22 6.91 -14.76
N GLY A 306 -17.13 7.74 -15.27
CA GLY A 306 -18.28 8.24 -14.51
C GLY A 306 -19.09 7.08 -13.93
N ALA A 307 -19.57 6.17 -14.79
CA ALA A 307 -20.32 4.97 -14.39
C ALA A 307 -19.55 4.09 -13.41
N ARG A 308 -18.23 3.93 -13.61
CA ARG A 308 -17.38 3.16 -12.69
C ARG A 308 -17.25 3.81 -11.32
N TRP A 309 -17.13 5.13 -11.24
CA TRP A 309 -17.11 5.86 -9.98
C TRP A 309 -18.47 5.85 -9.30
N GLU A 310 -19.56 5.98 -10.05
CA GLU A 310 -20.93 5.83 -9.52
C GLU A 310 -21.15 4.44 -8.93
N GLU A 311 -20.72 3.38 -9.62
CA GLU A 311 -20.80 2.03 -9.08
C GLU A 311 -19.86 1.84 -7.89
N HIS A 312 -18.64 2.39 -7.94
CA HIS A 312 -17.72 2.34 -6.81
C HIS A 312 -18.29 3.07 -5.58
N ASP A 313 -18.87 4.25 -5.78
CA ASP A 313 -19.51 5.03 -4.73
C ASP A 313 -20.80 4.37 -4.28
N ARG A 314 -21.58 3.72 -5.16
CA ARG A 314 -22.74 2.90 -4.79
C ARG A 314 -22.33 1.69 -3.97
N ILE A 315 -21.27 0.98 -4.33
CA ILE A 315 -20.71 -0.13 -3.55
C ILE A 315 -20.15 0.42 -2.23
N ARG A 316 -19.46 1.56 -2.23
CA ARG A 316 -18.91 2.18 -1.02
C ARG A 316 -20.02 2.65 -0.09
N MET A 317 -21.07 3.27 -0.63
CA MET A 317 -22.26 3.70 0.08
C MET A 317 -23.11 2.51 0.50
N ALA A 318 -23.23 1.45 -0.29
CA ALA A 318 -23.85 0.20 0.11
C ALA A 318 -23.01 -0.49 1.19
N GLN A 319 -21.68 -0.44 1.15
CA GLN A 319 -20.80 -0.91 2.22
C GLN A 319 -20.74 0.06 3.42
N ALA A 320 -21.21 1.30 3.28
CA ALA A 320 -21.32 2.27 4.36
C ALA A 320 -22.74 2.33 4.96
N ASN A 321 -23.76 1.95 4.18
CA ASN A 321 -25.18 1.82 4.52
C ASN A 321 -25.51 0.40 4.97
N VAL A 322 -24.77 -0.61 4.50
CA VAL A 322 -24.48 -1.86 5.23
C VAL A 322 -23.47 -1.51 6.31
N LYS A 323 -23.91 -0.63 7.21
CA LYS A 323 -23.30 -0.43 8.50
C LYS A 323 -23.85 -1.52 9.42
N GLU A 324 -23.57 -2.78 9.10
CA GLU A 324 -23.36 -3.74 10.17
C GLU A 324 -21.91 -3.52 10.64
N ASP A 325 -21.66 -2.35 11.25
CA ASP A 325 -20.75 -2.39 12.40
C ASP A 325 -21.42 -3.44 13.29
N PHE A 326 -20.83 -4.62 13.42
CA PHE A 326 -21.36 -5.63 14.30
C PHE A 326 -21.44 -5.04 15.70
N THR A 327 -22.63 -4.54 16.00
CA THR A 327 -22.92 -3.84 17.21
C THR A 327 -23.67 -4.82 18.05
N VAL A 328 -23.08 -5.20 19.17
CA VAL A 328 -23.70 -6.08 20.14
C VAL A 328 -23.95 -5.22 21.37
N PRO A 329 -25.22 -4.97 21.75
CA PRO A 329 -25.55 -4.11 22.88
C PRO A 329 -24.77 -4.54 24.11
N PHE A 330 -24.01 -3.64 24.74
CA PHE A 330 -23.16 -3.97 25.89
C PHE A 330 -23.95 -4.63 27.02
N SER A 331 -23.40 -5.68 27.63
CA SER A 331 -24.03 -6.40 28.74
C SER A 331 -22.98 -6.93 29.70
N LEU A 332 -23.20 -6.71 30.99
CA LEU A 332 -22.43 -7.28 32.10
C LEU A 332 -23.20 -8.39 32.82
N SER A 333 -24.23 -8.97 32.19
CA SER A 333 -25.05 -10.01 32.82
C SER A 333 -24.18 -11.14 33.38
N GLY A 334 -24.32 -11.41 34.68
CA GLY A 334 -23.56 -12.43 35.40
C GLY A 334 -22.21 -11.99 35.95
N ILE A 335 -21.82 -10.71 35.81
CA ILE A 335 -20.59 -10.15 36.39
C ILE A 335 -20.96 -9.33 37.64
N PRO A 336 -20.33 -9.58 38.80
CA PRO A 336 -20.58 -8.79 40.00
C PRO A 336 -20.20 -7.32 39.75
N GLU A 337 -21.13 -6.40 39.99
CA GLU A 337 -20.88 -4.96 39.90
C GLU A 337 -20.79 -4.34 41.29
N THR A 338 -19.90 -3.36 41.45
CA THR A 338 -19.80 -2.56 42.67
C THR A 338 -20.37 -1.17 42.40
N GLU A 339 -21.21 -0.66 43.30
CA GLU A 339 -21.82 0.68 43.18
C GLU A 339 -20.78 1.79 43.35
N ASN A 340 -19.78 1.56 44.20
CA ASN A 340 -18.73 2.54 44.52
C ASN A 340 -17.34 1.98 44.17
N PHE A 341 -16.87 2.28 42.95
CA PHE A 341 -15.49 2.01 42.54
C PHE A 341 -14.61 3.25 42.80
N ILE A 342 -13.54 3.11 43.57
CA ILE A 342 -12.74 4.24 44.05
C ILE A 342 -11.25 3.99 43.84
N GLY A 343 -10.53 5.07 43.55
CA GLY A 343 -9.10 5.06 43.28
C GLY A 343 -8.78 4.51 41.89
N ARG A 344 -7.54 4.03 41.71
CA ARG A 344 -7.08 3.34 40.49
C ARG A 344 -7.00 4.17 39.20
N LYS A 345 -7.01 5.50 39.30
CA LYS A 345 -6.87 6.38 38.12
C LYS A 345 -5.57 6.11 37.36
N GLU A 346 -4.48 5.80 38.06
CA GLU A 346 -3.20 5.47 37.45
C GLU A 346 -3.28 4.16 36.65
N GLU A 347 -3.85 3.10 37.22
CA GLU A 347 -4.03 1.83 36.50
C GLU A 347 -4.99 1.96 35.32
N LEU A 348 -6.10 2.71 35.46
CA LEU A 348 -7.02 2.99 34.34
C LEU A 348 -6.31 3.74 33.20
N GLY A 349 -5.50 4.75 33.53
CA GLY A 349 -4.67 5.46 32.54
C GLY A 349 -3.71 4.52 31.80
N LYS A 350 -3.03 3.62 32.53
CA LYS A 350 -2.12 2.62 31.92
C LYS A 350 -2.86 1.65 30.99
N ILE A 351 -4.08 1.25 31.32
CA ILE A 351 -4.90 0.40 30.44
C ILE A 351 -5.26 1.17 29.16
N LYS A 352 -5.71 2.42 29.30
CA LYS A 352 -6.06 3.29 28.17
C LYS A 352 -4.89 3.47 27.22
N ASP A 353 -3.73 3.90 27.72
CA ASP A 353 -2.55 4.17 26.90
C ASP A 353 -2.09 2.92 26.15
N ALA A 354 -2.18 1.74 26.78
CA ALA A 354 -1.78 0.49 26.19
C ALA A 354 -2.74 -0.03 25.10
N LEU A 355 -4.01 0.39 25.13
CA LEU A 355 -5.02 -0.01 24.14
C LEU A 355 -5.18 1.01 23.00
N GLN A 356 -4.56 2.20 23.08
CA GLN A 356 -4.62 3.27 22.06
C GLN A 356 -3.51 3.23 20.99
N GLY A 357 -2.88 2.07 20.75
CA GLY A 357 -1.74 1.94 19.81
C GLY A 357 -2.06 2.28 18.35
N ASP A 358 -1.01 2.58 17.57
CA ASP A 358 -1.04 2.95 16.14
C ASP A 358 -1.30 1.79 15.16
N GLY A 359 -1.68 0.61 15.68
CA GLY A 359 -1.90 -0.60 14.89
C GLY A 359 -0.64 -1.40 14.54
N SER A 360 0.56 -0.98 15.00
CA SER A 360 1.82 -1.71 14.77
C SER A 360 1.94 -3.02 15.55
N GLN A 361 1.18 -3.19 16.64
CA GLN A 361 1.16 -4.39 17.49
C GLN A 361 -0.26 -4.66 18.00
N ARG A 362 -0.56 -5.92 18.34
CA ARG A 362 -1.86 -6.30 18.92
C ARG A 362 -2.04 -5.64 20.30
N ALA A 363 -3.17 -4.95 20.49
CA ALA A 363 -3.51 -4.30 21.74
C ALA A 363 -3.96 -5.32 22.81
N VAL A 364 -3.02 -5.82 23.61
CA VAL A 364 -3.29 -6.74 24.73
C VAL A 364 -2.80 -6.14 26.05
N VAL A 365 -3.68 -6.10 27.05
CA VAL A 365 -3.36 -5.67 28.42
C VAL A 365 -3.62 -6.81 29.40
N LEU A 366 -2.65 -7.08 30.28
CA LEU A 366 -2.73 -8.09 31.33
C LEU A 366 -2.75 -7.41 32.70
N LEU A 367 -3.89 -7.49 33.39
CA LEU A 367 -4.06 -7.09 34.79
C LEU A 367 -3.64 -8.23 35.69
N HIS A 368 -2.58 -8.03 36.48
CA HIS A 368 -2.13 -9.04 37.44
C HIS A 368 -2.07 -8.50 38.87
N GLY A 369 -2.35 -9.36 39.84
CA GLY A 369 -2.40 -8.98 41.26
C GLY A 369 -3.04 -10.06 42.12
N LEU A 370 -2.97 -9.90 43.44
CA LEU A 370 -3.48 -10.87 44.41
C LEU A 370 -4.99 -11.16 44.24
N GLY A 371 -5.45 -12.29 44.75
CA GLY A 371 -6.88 -12.59 44.83
C GLY A 371 -7.63 -11.49 45.60
N GLY A 372 -8.81 -11.11 45.12
CA GLY A 372 -9.64 -10.08 45.78
C GLY A 372 -9.14 -8.63 45.66
N ILE A 373 -8.02 -8.35 44.99
CA ILE A 373 -7.45 -6.99 44.90
C ILE A 373 -8.24 -5.99 44.02
N GLY A 374 -9.29 -6.46 43.35
CA GLY A 374 -10.16 -5.64 42.50
C GLY A 374 -9.85 -5.65 40.99
N LYS A 375 -9.09 -6.61 40.47
CA LYS A 375 -8.77 -6.70 39.01
C LYS A 375 -10.03 -6.74 38.13
N THR A 376 -10.98 -7.60 38.47
CA THR A 376 -12.25 -7.73 37.75
C THR A 376 -13.04 -6.42 37.79
N GLN A 377 -13.12 -5.75 38.95
CA GLN A 377 -13.80 -4.45 39.09
C GLN A 377 -13.09 -3.33 38.31
N LEU A 378 -11.75 -3.36 38.25
CA LEU A 378 -10.97 -2.43 37.43
C LEU A 378 -11.25 -2.64 35.93
N ALA A 379 -11.34 -3.89 35.47
CA ALA A 379 -11.72 -4.21 34.10
C ALA A 379 -13.17 -3.78 33.78
N VAL A 380 -14.13 -4.05 34.68
CA VAL A 380 -15.52 -3.58 34.55
C VAL A 380 -15.58 -2.06 34.43
N THR A 381 -14.87 -1.33 35.28
CA THR A 381 -14.85 0.14 35.29
C THR A 381 -14.29 0.68 33.98
N PHE A 382 -13.14 0.17 33.54
CA PHE A 382 -12.53 0.57 32.26
C PHE A 382 -13.50 0.37 31.09
N VAL A 383 -14.12 -0.81 31.03
CA VAL A 383 -15.09 -1.17 29.98
C VAL A 383 -16.31 -0.24 30.00
N LYS A 384 -16.86 0.09 31.18
CA LYS A 384 -18.00 1.00 31.31
C LYS A 384 -17.68 2.41 30.80
N GLU A 385 -16.49 2.92 31.13
CA GLU A 385 -16.02 4.26 30.71
C GLU A 385 -15.75 4.34 29.21
N HIS A 386 -15.33 3.24 28.57
CA HIS A 386 -14.90 3.22 27.18
C HIS A 386 -15.84 2.45 26.25
N ARG A 387 -17.02 2.06 26.72
CA ARG A 387 -17.95 1.18 25.97
C ARG A 387 -18.29 1.69 24.58
N ASP A 388 -18.43 3.01 24.42
CA ASP A 388 -18.84 3.66 23.17
C ASP A 388 -17.71 3.66 22.11
N THR A 389 -16.48 3.31 22.51
CA THR A 389 -15.33 3.16 21.61
C THR A 389 -15.41 1.85 20.81
N TYR A 390 -16.05 0.84 21.39
CA TYR A 390 -16.10 -0.52 20.87
C TYR A 390 -17.49 -0.83 20.28
N SER A 391 -17.53 -1.59 19.19
CA SER A 391 -18.79 -2.06 18.59
C SER A 391 -19.35 -3.28 19.34
N ALA A 392 -18.48 -4.09 19.94
CA ALA A 392 -18.89 -5.24 20.72
C ALA A 392 -17.90 -5.51 21.86
N ILE A 393 -18.41 -5.91 23.02
CA ILE A 393 -17.59 -6.28 24.17
C ILE A 393 -18.06 -7.62 24.70
N PHE A 394 -17.13 -8.58 24.78
CA PHE A 394 -17.40 -9.93 25.24
C PHE A 394 -16.57 -10.24 26.48
N TRP A 395 -17.27 -10.66 27.53
CA TRP A 395 -16.64 -11.14 28.75
C TRP A 395 -16.56 -12.66 28.70
N LEU A 396 -15.35 -13.20 28.83
CA LEU A 396 -15.04 -14.60 28.70
C LEU A 396 -14.52 -15.13 30.04
N ASN A 397 -15.15 -16.19 30.54
CA ASN A 397 -14.74 -16.82 31.79
C ASN A 397 -13.56 -17.76 31.54
N GLY A 398 -12.38 -17.36 31.99
CA GLY A 398 -11.11 -18.05 31.81
C GLY A 398 -10.72 -18.99 32.96
N LYS A 399 -11.63 -19.29 33.90
CA LYS A 399 -11.32 -20.13 35.08
C LYS A 399 -10.64 -21.46 34.71
N ASN A 400 -11.11 -22.11 33.65
CA ASN A 400 -10.50 -23.26 32.98
C ASN A 400 -10.86 -23.29 31.50
N GLU A 401 -10.26 -24.19 30.73
CA GLU A 401 -10.44 -24.27 29.28
C GLU A 401 -11.89 -24.50 28.86
N ASP A 402 -12.61 -25.41 29.54
CA ASP A 402 -14.01 -25.71 29.24
C ASP A 402 -14.92 -24.50 29.47
N THR A 403 -14.74 -23.76 30.57
CA THR A 403 -15.51 -22.53 30.83
C THR A 403 -15.24 -21.44 29.81
N LEU A 404 -14.01 -21.39 29.28
CA LEU A 404 -13.65 -20.45 28.23
C LEU A 404 -14.33 -20.83 26.91
N LYS A 405 -14.22 -22.09 26.49
CA LYS A 405 -14.91 -22.64 25.33
C LYS A 405 -16.43 -22.40 25.40
N GLN A 406 -17.05 -22.64 26.56
CA GLN A 406 -18.47 -22.37 26.76
C GLN A 406 -18.80 -20.88 26.63
N SER A 407 -17.90 -19.98 27.04
CA SER A 407 -18.08 -18.53 26.86
C SER A 407 -18.08 -18.14 25.38
N PHE A 408 -17.30 -18.82 24.52
CA PHE A 408 -17.37 -18.66 23.06
C PHE A 408 -18.72 -19.13 22.50
N ALA A 409 -19.30 -20.21 23.02
CA ALA A 409 -20.64 -20.66 22.61
C ALA A 409 -21.74 -19.65 22.99
N VAL A 410 -21.65 -19.06 24.19
CA VAL A 410 -22.56 -17.96 24.58
C VAL A 410 -22.39 -16.74 23.69
N MET A 411 -21.14 -16.38 23.36
CA MET A 411 -20.81 -15.30 22.44
C MET A 411 -21.38 -15.56 21.04
N ALA A 412 -21.25 -16.76 20.50
CA ALA A 412 -21.79 -17.15 19.20
C ALA A 412 -23.32 -16.98 19.12
N ASN A 413 -24.03 -17.48 20.13
CA ASN A 413 -25.49 -17.35 20.20
C ASN A 413 -25.93 -15.89 20.29
N ARG A 414 -25.23 -15.07 21.07
CA ARG A 414 -25.53 -13.64 21.18
C ARG A 414 -25.26 -12.92 19.86
N LEU A 415 -24.13 -13.21 19.22
CA LEU A 415 -23.79 -12.64 17.91
C LEU A 415 -24.83 -13.00 16.86
N TYR A 416 -25.25 -14.27 16.79
CA TYR A 416 -26.28 -14.71 15.85
C TYR A 416 -27.64 -14.08 16.12
N LYS A 417 -28.03 -13.92 17.39
CA LYS A 417 -29.28 -13.26 17.76
C LYS A 417 -29.36 -11.81 17.29
N GLU A 418 -28.25 -11.07 17.41
CA GLU A 418 -28.18 -9.68 16.95
C GLU A 418 -27.99 -9.57 15.42
N HIS A 419 -27.36 -10.58 14.80
CA HIS A 419 -27.01 -10.59 13.37
C HIS A 419 -27.44 -11.90 12.69
N PRO A 420 -28.77 -12.18 12.60
CA PRO A 420 -29.28 -13.47 12.14
C PRO A 420 -29.05 -13.73 10.65
N SER A 421 -28.76 -12.70 9.87
CA SER A 421 -28.47 -12.80 8.43
C SER A 421 -27.07 -13.32 8.13
N SER A 422 -26.16 -13.37 9.12
CA SER A 422 -24.80 -13.86 8.93
C SER A 422 -24.77 -15.38 8.86
N ALA A 423 -24.48 -15.91 7.66
CA ALA A 423 -24.35 -17.35 7.45
C ALA A 423 -23.28 -17.99 8.36
N LEU A 424 -22.15 -17.29 8.58
CA LEU A 424 -21.07 -17.75 9.44
C LEU A 424 -21.51 -17.88 10.91
N LEU A 425 -22.24 -16.88 11.43
CA LEU A 425 -22.73 -16.89 12.80
C LEU A 425 -23.86 -17.90 13.01
N ARG A 426 -24.70 -18.12 11.99
CA ARG A 426 -25.68 -19.21 12.00
C ARG A 426 -24.99 -20.56 12.16
N THR A 427 -23.94 -20.83 11.38
CA THR A 427 -23.16 -22.06 11.51
C THR A 427 -22.56 -22.21 12.90
N ALA A 428 -22.05 -21.12 13.51
CA ALA A 428 -21.54 -21.15 14.88
C ALA A 428 -22.63 -21.45 15.92
N ALA A 429 -23.81 -20.85 15.79
CA ALA A 429 -24.92 -21.06 16.73
C ALA A 429 -25.54 -22.47 16.63
N GLU A 430 -25.51 -23.07 15.45
CA GLU A 430 -26.04 -24.42 15.19
C GLU A 430 -25.01 -25.53 15.41
N ALA A 431 -23.72 -25.20 15.55
CA ALA A 431 -22.66 -26.17 15.76
C ALA A 431 -22.83 -26.90 17.10
N LYS A 432 -22.75 -28.24 17.06
CA LYS A 432 -22.82 -29.10 18.25
C LYS A 432 -21.49 -29.22 18.99
N ASP A 433 -20.39 -28.98 18.27
CA ASP A 433 -19.03 -29.07 18.78
C ASP A 433 -18.51 -27.68 19.14
N VAL A 434 -18.21 -27.47 20.43
CA VAL A 434 -17.77 -26.16 20.94
C VAL A 434 -16.40 -25.76 20.37
N ASP A 435 -15.54 -26.73 20.02
CA ASP A 435 -14.25 -26.42 19.39
C ASP A 435 -14.44 -25.81 18.00
N GLN A 436 -15.43 -26.28 17.23
CA GLN A 436 -15.80 -25.64 15.96
C GLN A 436 -16.36 -24.23 16.18
N VAL A 437 -17.14 -24.02 17.24
CA VAL A 437 -17.64 -22.68 17.60
C VAL A 437 -16.48 -21.72 17.85
N VAL A 438 -15.47 -22.14 18.62
CA VAL A 438 -14.27 -21.32 18.89
C VAL A 438 -13.56 -20.93 17.59
N VAL A 439 -13.37 -21.88 16.67
CA VAL A 439 -12.74 -21.63 15.36
C VAL A 439 -13.54 -20.59 14.56
N ILE A 440 -14.85 -20.78 14.44
CA ILE A 440 -15.72 -19.90 13.65
C ILE A 440 -15.76 -18.48 14.24
N ILE A 441 -15.86 -18.37 15.57
CA ILE A 441 -15.89 -17.05 16.22
C ILE A 441 -14.53 -16.33 16.13
N ARG A 442 -13.41 -17.05 16.21
CA ARG A 442 -12.08 -16.47 15.95
C ARG A 442 -11.93 -15.99 14.51
N GLN A 443 -12.53 -16.71 13.54
CA GLN A 443 -12.60 -16.26 12.15
C GLN A 443 -13.44 -14.99 12.02
N TRP A 444 -14.61 -14.93 12.66
CA TRP A 444 -15.46 -13.74 12.68
C TRP A 444 -14.76 -12.53 13.30
N LEU A 445 -14.05 -12.70 14.43
CA LEU A 445 -13.24 -11.66 15.07
C LEU A 445 -12.10 -11.15 14.18
N SER A 446 -11.61 -12.01 13.28
CA SER A 446 -10.52 -11.70 12.34
C SER A 446 -11.00 -11.11 11.01
N ALA A 447 -12.32 -11.05 10.78
CA ALA A 447 -12.90 -10.50 9.56
C ALA A 447 -12.63 -8.99 9.45
N ARG A 448 -12.41 -8.47 8.24
CA ARG A 448 -12.01 -7.07 8.03
C ARG A 448 -13.07 -6.07 8.52
N GLU A 449 -14.31 -6.51 8.51
CA GLU A 449 -15.49 -5.78 8.94
C GLU A 449 -15.58 -5.68 10.48
N ASN A 450 -14.85 -6.53 11.22
CA ASN A 450 -14.90 -6.66 12.67
C ASN A 450 -13.60 -6.21 13.34
N HIS A 451 -13.41 -4.89 13.44
CA HIS A 451 -12.15 -4.32 13.92
C HIS A 451 -12.24 -3.54 15.25
N ARG A 452 -13.45 -3.27 15.77
CA ARG A 452 -13.68 -2.49 17.01
C ARG A 452 -14.26 -3.31 18.17
N TRP A 453 -13.94 -4.60 18.26
CA TRP A 453 -14.39 -5.42 19.40
C TRP A 453 -13.39 -5.38 20.56
N MET A 454 -13.86 -5.72 21.76
CA MET A 454 -13.04 -5.98 22.94
C MET A 454 -13.35 -7.36 23.55
N LEU A 455 -12.31 -8.14 23.82
CA LEU A 455 -12.41 -9.39 24.60
C LEU A 455 -11.84 -9.18 26.00
N VAL A 456 -12.63 -9.50 27.02
CA VAL A 456 -12.18 -9.53 28.42
C VAL A 456 -12.06 -10.99 28.87
N PHE A 457 -10.84 -11.51 28.98
CA PHE A 457 -10.58 -12.83 29.54
C PHE A 457 -10.38 -12.70 31.06
N ASP A 458 -11.39 -13.06 31.84
CA ASP A 458 -11.36 -12.91 33.30
C ASP A 458 -10.97 -14.23 33.98
N ASN A 459 -10.18 -14.17 35.06
CA ASN A 459 -9.75 -15.33 35.87
C ASN A 459 -8.85 -16.35 35.16
N ILE A 460 -7.89 -15.91 34.34
CA ILE A 460 -6.84 -16.77 33.77
C ILE A 460 -5.79 -17.13 34.84
N ASP A 461 -6.20 -17.90 35.85
CA ASP A 461 -5.38 -18.15 37.04
C ASP A 461 -4.46 -19.38 36.92
N ASN A 462 -4.74 -20.31 35.98
CA ASN A 462 -3.94 -21.52 35.73
C ASN A 462 -3.38 -21.60 34.29
N PRO A 463 -2.50 -20.68 33.86
CA PRO A 463 -1.95 -20.68 32.51
C PRO A 463 -0.94 -21.82 32.29
N LYS A 464 -0.95 -22.43 31.10
CA LYS A 464 0.10 -23.37 30.67
C LYS A 464 1.39 -22.62 30.40
N LEU A 465 2.39 -22.83 31.26
CA LEU A 465 3.71 -22.20 31.21
C LEU A 465 4.79 -23.28 31.43
N PRO A 466 6.04 -23.05 31.01
CA PRO A 466 7.15 -23.94 31.34
C PRO A 466 7.21 -24.21 32.85
N GLY A 467 7.19 -25.49 33.25
CA GLY A 467 7.17 -25.92 34.65
C GLY A 467 5.78 -25.92 35.32
N ASN A 468 4.69 -25.69 34.60
CA ASN A 468 3.33 -25.96 35.07
C ASN A 468 2.82 -27.30 34.51
N GLU A 469 2.94 -28.35 35.31
CA GLU A 469 2.53 -29.72 34.95
C GLU A 469 1.06 -30.01 35.24
N ASP A 470 0.31 -29.04 35.77
CA ASP A 470 -1.12 -29.21 35.99
C ASP A 470 -1.83 -29.62 34.67
N PRO A 471 -2.53 -30.77 34.64
CA PRO A 471 -3.29 -31.22 33.46
C PRO A 471 -4.41 -30.26 33.05
N GLN A 472 -4.93 -29.44 33.97
CA GLN A 472 -5.98 -28.45 33.69
C GLN A 472 -5.41 -27.09 33.22
N ALA A 473 -4.09 -26.93 33.19
CA ALA A 473 -3.49 -25.71 32.70
C ALA A 473 -3.59 -25.63 31.17
N TYR A 474 -3.99 -24.48 30.66
CA TYR A 474 -4.18 -24.27 29.22
C TYR A 474 -3.57 -22.93 28.75
N ASP A 475 -3.30 -22.82 27.45
CA ASP A 475 -2.73 -21.61 26.87
C ASP A 475 -3.83 -20.71 26.27
N VAL A 476 -4.15 -19.62 26.98
CA VAL A 476 -5.15 -18.63 26.55
C VAL A 476 -4.86 -18.03 25.17
N ARG A 477 -3.59 -18.00 24.71
CA ARG A 477 -3.21 -17.41 23.41
C ARG A 477 -3.79 -18.18 22.24
N LEU A 478 -4.10 -19.47 22.41
CA LEU A 478 -4.75 -20.31 21.40
C LEU A 478 -6.18 -19.84 21.08
N TYR A 479 -6.77 -19.01 21.95
CA TYR A 479 -8.10 -18.45 21.81
C TYR A 479 -8.11 -17.03 21.24
N PHE A 480 -6.93 -16.46 20.95
CA PHE A 480 -6.86 -15.13 20.31
C PHE A 480 -7.20 -15.22 18.82
N PRO A 481 -7.87 -14.21 18.24
CA PRO A 481 -8.03 -14.14 16.79
C PRO A 481 -6.69 -14.06 16.07
N GLU A 482 -6.67 -14.33 14.77
CA GLU A 482 -5.45 -14.29 13.95
C GLU A 482 -5.08 -12.84 13.57
N ALA A 483 -6.09 -12.01 13.29
CA ALA A 483 -5.89 -10.60 12.99
C ALA A 483 -5.38 -9.81 14.21
N TYR A 484 -4.72 -8.67 13.98
CA TYR A 484 -4.15 -7.83 15.04
C TYR A 484 -5.09 -6.71 15.52
N GLN A 485 -6.25 -6.59 14.87
CA GLN A 485 -7.33 -5.66 15.24
C GLN A 485 -8.06 -6.09 16.52
N GLY A 486 -8.85 -5.18 17.08
CA GLY A 486 -9.55 -5.36 18.35
C GLY A 486 -8.65 -5.19 19.58
N SER A 487 -9.27 -5.22 20.77
CA SER A 487 -8.58 -5.07 22.04
C SER A 487 -8.80 -6.29 22.94
N ILE A 488 -7.75 -6.70 23.66
CA ILE A 488 -7.82 -7.80 24.61
C ILE A 488 -7.40 -7.32 25.99
N LEU A 489 -8.26 -7.55 26.98
CA LEU A 489 -7.96 -7.31 28.40
C LEU A 489 -8.01 -8.65 29.14
N ILE A 490 -7.01 -8.94 29.96
CA ILE A 490 -6.88 -10.22 30.65
C ILE A 490 -6.72 -9.96 32.14
N THR A 491 -7.42 -10.71 33.00
CA THR A 491 -7.19 -10.69 34.45
C THR A 491 -6.58 -12.01 34.93
N THR A 492 -5.58 -11.93 35.82
CA THR A 492 -4.91 -13.12 36.37
C THR A 492 -4.34 -12.87 37.77
N ARG A 493 -4.26 -13.93 38.58
CA ARG A 493 -3.47 -13.98 39.82
C ARG A 493 -2.03 -14.45 39.56
N SER A 494 -1.76 -15.06 38.40
CA SER A 494 -0.44 -15.57 38.05
C SER A 494 0.52 -14.42 37.76
N SER A 495 1.56 -14.29 38.57
CA SER A 495 2.66 -13.34 38.33
C SER A 495 3.59 -13.77 37.19
N ARG A 496 3.52 -15.06 36.79
CA ARG A 496 4.37 -15.69 35.77
C ARG A 496 3.84 -15.47 34.35
N LEU A 497 2.54 -15.23 34.18
CA LEU A 497 1.96 -14.92 32.87
C LEU A 497 2.42 -13.52 32.41
N LYS A 498 2.98 -13.44 31.20
CA LYS A 498 3.44 -12.19 30.58
C LYS A 498 2.93 -12.15 29.14
N ILE A 499 1.85 -11.41 28.91
CA ILE A 499 1.23 -11.23 27.59
C ILE A 499 0.93 -9.73 27.44
N GLY A 500 1.36 -9.13 26.32
CA GLY A 500 1.11 -7.72 26.04
C GLY A 500 1.65 -6.78 27.12
N LYS A 501 0.97 -5.65 27.33
CA LYS A 501 1.32 -4.69 28.38
C LYS A 501 0.80 -5.18 29.74
N VAL A 502 1.73 -5.35 30.67
CA VAL A 502 1.42 -5.82 32.02
C VAL A 502 1.13 -4.64 32.96
N VAL A 503 -0.04 -4.64 33.61
CA VAL A 503 -0.43 -3.66 34.62
C VAL A 503 -0.60 -4.36 35.97
N SER A 504 0.26 -3.98 36.93
CA SER A 504 0.23 -4.52 38.30
C SER A 504 -0.84 -3.82 39.14
N VAL A 505 -1.83 -4.56 39.61
CA VAL A 505 -2.84 -4.06 40.56
C VAL A 505 -2.34 -4.30 41.98
N ARG A 506 -1.97 -3.23 42.67
CA ARG A 506 -1.39 -3.26 44.03
C ARG A 506 -2.44 -2.97 45.10
N LYS A 507 -2.11 -3.00 46.40
CA LYS A 507 -3.03 -2.45 47.42
C LYS A 507 -3.13 -0.93 47.27
N LEU A 508 -4.31 -0.37 47.52
CA LEU A 508 -4.47 1.08 47.64
C LEU A 508 -3.68 1.54 48.87
N VAL A 509 -2.85 2.56 48.70
CA VAL A 509 -1.94 3.05 49.76
C VAL A 509 -2.39 4.42 50.29
N ASP A 510 -3.07 5.22 49.48
CA ASP A 510 -3.58 6.52 49.89
C ASP A 510 -4.97 6.39 50.52
N ILE A 511 -5.11 6.84 51.76
CA ILE A 511 -6.37 6.84 52.51
C ILE A 511 -7.43 7.76 51.87
N ARG A 512 -7.00 8.74 51.06
CA ARG A 512 -7.88 9.63 50.27
C ARG A 512 -8.50 8.93 49.06
N GLU A 513 -8.01 7.73 48.71
CA GLU A 513 -8.61 6.83 47.72
C GLU A 513 -9.53 5.77 48.37
N SER A 514 -9.88 5.93 49.64
CA SER A 514 -10.85 5.08 50.35
C SER A 514 -12.13 5.85 50.66
N ILE A 515 -13.26 5.13 50.76
CA ILE A 515 -14.50 5.72 51.32
C ILE A 515 -14.18 6.13 52.75
N ALA A 516 -14.40 7.39 53.10
CA ALA A 516 -14.52 7.76 54.50
C ALA A 516 -15.75 7.01 55.05
N ILE A 517 -15.52 5.89 55.73
CA ILE A 517 -16.57 5.10 56.36
C ILE A 517 -17.12 5.86 57.56
#